data_AF-A0A9X7W443-F1
#
_entry.id   AF-A0A9X7W443-F1
#
_cell.length_a   1.000
_cell.length_b   1.000
_cell.length_c   1.000
_cell.angle_alpha   90.00
_cell.angle_beta   90.00
_cell.angle_gamma   90.00
#
_symmetry.space_group_name_H-M   'P 1'
#
loop_
_entity.id
_entity.type
_entity.pdbx_description
1 polymer ?
#
loop_
_entity_poly.entity_id
_entity_poly.type
_entity_poly.pdbx_seq_one_letter_code
_entity_poly.pdbx_strand_id
1 'polypeptide(L)' 'MRLSPSDETPISFQDGQYIHTITQVINCWRESGEWWNGEPPRQIWRVYTDKQAVFDLEQIDDSWSIYRVWD' A
#
# COMPACT_ATOMS: atom_id res chain seq x y z
N MET A 1 18.55 5.14 2.19
CA MET A 1 17.70 5.10 0.98
C MET A 1 16.55 6.06 1.23
N ARG A 2 16.52 7.20 0.53
CA ARG A 2 15.47 8.23 0.71
C ARG A 2 14.42 7.97 -0.36
N LEU A 3 13.22 7.57 0.06
CA LEU A 3 12.06 7.66 -0.81
C LEU A 3 11.77 9.16 -0.95
N SER A 4 11.81 9.69 -2.17
CA SER A 4 11.19 10.98 -2.45
C SER A 4 9.69 10.70 -2.44
N PRO A 5 8.92 11.16 -1.44
CA PRO A 5 7.48 11.05 -1.53
C PRO A 5 7.07 11.89 -2.72
N SER A 6 6.66 11.24 -3.82
CA SER A 6 5.64 11.86 -4.65
C SER A 6 4.46 12.12 -3.72
N ASP A 7 3.85 13.30 -3.76
CA ASP A 7 2.73 13.74 -2.91
C ASP A 7 1.57 12.71 -2.76
N GLU A 8 1.56 11.67 -3.57
CA GLU A 8 0.58 10.57 -3.65
C GLU A 8 0.92 9.35 -2.77
N THR A 9 2.04 9.38 -2.02
CA THR A 9 2.49 8.28 -1.15
C THR A 9 1.91 8.44 0.27
N PRO A 10 1.07 7.53 0.78
CA PRO A 10 0.65 7.58 2.17
C PRO A 10 1.87 7.42 3.08
N ILE A 11 2.00 8.32 4.05
CA ILE A 11 3.06 8.28 5.08
C ILE A 11 2.68 7.38 6.27
N SER A 12 1.38 7.15 6.45
CA SER A 12 0.80 6.32 7.50
C SER A 12 -0.59 5.86 7.12
N PHE A 13 -1.04 4.76 7.72
CA PHE A 13 -2.40 4.25 7.57
C PHE A 13 -2.92 3.73 8.93
N GLN A 14 -4.24 3.65 9.04
CA GLN A 14 -4.92 3.17 10.24
C GLN A 14 -5.37 1.72 10.04
N ASP A 15 -5.02 0.85 10.98
CA ASP A 15 -5.49 -0.52 11.10
C ASP A 15 -6.27 -0.66 12.42
N GLY A 16 -7.60 -0.59 12.34
CA GLY A 16 -8.46 -0.57 13.53
C GLY A 16 -8.16 0.61 14.46
N GLN A 17 -7.57 0.35 15.64
CA GLN A 17 -7.15 1.38 16.60
C GLN A 17 -5.67 1.75 16.49
N TYR A 18 -4.92 1.09 15.62
CA TYR A 18 -3.48 1.29 15.47
C TYR A 18 -3.17 2.19 14.28
N ILE A 19 -2.23 3.11 14.47
CA ILE A 19 -1.64 3.90 13.39
C ILE A 19 -0.30 3.27 13.06
N HIS A 20 -0.09 2.93 11.79
CA HIS A 20 1.14 2.40 11.24
C HIS A 20 1.81 3.48 10.41
N THR A 21 3.04 3.84 10.73
CA THR A 21 3.85 4.78 9.94
C THR A 21 4.72 4.00 8.99
N ILE A 22 4.66 4.31 7.70
CA ILE A 22 5.45 3.64 6.66
C ILE A 22 6.89 4.13 6.77
N THR A 23 7.81 3.22 7.11
CA THR A 23 9.24 3.52 7.21
C THR A 23 9.98 3.18 5.92
N GLN A 24 9.46 2.21 5.16
CA GLN A 24 10.04 1.79 3.90
C GLN A 24 8.98 1.19 2.96
N VAL A 25 8.97 1.58 1.70
CA VAL A 25 8.30 0.85 0.63
C VAL A 25 9.25 -0.26 0.16
N ILE A 26 8.85 -1.51 0.37
CA ILE A 26 9.62 -2.70 -0.02
C ILE A 26 9.48 -2.96 -1.53
N ASN A 27 8.26 -2.87 -2.06
CA ASN A 27 7.96 -3.12 -3.47
C ASN A 27 6.68 -2.41 -3.91
N CYS A 28 6.54 -2.16 -5.20
CA CYS A 28 5.32 -1.65 -5.82
C CYS A 28 5.06 -2.37 -7.15
N TRP A 29 3.84 -2.87 -7.35
CA TRP A 29 3.43 -3.52 -8.59
C TRP A 29 1.98 -3.17 -8.93
N ARG A 30 1.58 -3.44 -10.17
CA ARG A 30 0.18 -3.35 -10.59
C ARG A 30 -0.37 -4.76 -10.74
N GLU A 31 -1.47 -5.06 -10.06
CA GLU A 31 -2.26 -6.24 -10.37
C GLU A 31 -3.26 -5.89 -11.46
N SER A 32 -3.11 -6.54 -12.61
CA SER A 32 -4.18 -6.62 -13.60
C SER A 32 -5.24 -7.56 -13.00
N GLY A 33 -6.37 -7.03 -12.54
CA GLY A 33 -7.52 -7.84 -12.10
C GLY A 33 -8.10 -8.65 -13.26
N GLU A 34 -9.41 -8.93 -13.28
CA GLU A 34 -10.07 -9.39 -14.50
C GLU A 34 -10.14 -8.23 -15.52
N TRP A 35 -8.99 -7.84 -16.07
CA TRP A 35 -8.87 -6.74 -17.03
C TRP A 35 -9.66 -7.03 -18.32
N TRP A 36 -9.93 -8.30 -18.61
CA TRP A 36 -10.85 -8.74 -19.66
C TRP A 36 -12.33 -8.51 -19.34
N ASN A 37 -12.67 -8.33 -18.06
CA ASN A 37 -14.02 -8.10 -17.55
C ASN A 37 -14.26 -6.63 -17.15
N GLY A 38 -13.33 -5.74 -17.52
CA GLY A 38 -13.44 -4.30 -17.25
C GLY A 38 -12.98 -3.87 -15.85
N GLU A 39 -12.34 -4.75 -15.06
CA GLU A 39 -11.73 -4.31 -13.80
C GLU A 39 -10.49 -3.44 -14.05
N PRO A 40 -10.40 -2.23 -13.46
CA PRO A 40 -9.23 -1.38 -13.59
C PRO A 40 -8.01 -2.04 -12.91
N PRO A 41 -6.79 -1.78 -13.42
CA PRO A 41 -5.57 -2.26 -12.78
C PRO A 41 -5.42 -1.63 -11.39
N ARG A 42 -5.14 -2.46 -10.37
CA ARG A 42 -4.94 -2.02 -8.99
C ARG A 42 -3.46 -1.81 -8.73
N GLN A 43 -3.10 -0.71 -8.08
CA GLN A 43 -1.72 -0.48 -7.67
C GLN A 43 -1.51 -1.02 -6.26
N ILE A 44 -0.57 -1.94 -6.09
CA ILE A 44 -0.27 -2.58 -4.82
C ILE A 44 1.13 -2.15 -4.35
N TRP A 45 1.23 -1.70 -3.11
CA TRP A 45 2.47 -1.34 -2.45
C TRP A 45 2.71 -2.21 -1.23
N ARG A 46 3.83 -2.91 -1.22
CA ARG A 46 4.34 -3.56 -0.01
C ARG A 46 5.15 -2.58 0.81
N VAL A 47 4.76 -2.37 2.05
CA VAL A 47 5.37 -1.43 2.98
C VAL A 47 5.82 -2.10 4.27
N TYR A 48 6.91 -1.59 4.83
CA TYR A 48 7.38 -1.88 6.17
C TYR A 48 7.05 -0.69 7.07
N THR A 49 6.68 -0.98 8.32
CA THR A 49 6.16 0.02 9.25
C THR A 49 7.06 0.20 10.47
N ASP A 50 6.87 1.28 11.22
CA ASP A 50 7.57 1.57 12.48
C ASP A 50 7.37 0.47 13.55
N LYS A 51 6.23 -0.23 13.46
CA LYS A 51 5.87 -1.36 14.31
C LYS A 51 6.49 -2.69 13.86
N GLN A 52 7.47 -2.66 12.95
CA GLN A 52 8.17 -3.82 12.41
C GLN A 52 7.26 -4.82 11.66
N ALA A 53 6.11 -4.34 11.17
CA ALA A 53 5.14 -5.15 10.44
C ALA A 53 5.14 -4.81 8.94
N VAL A 54 4.83 -5.81 8.11
CA VAL A 54 4.74 -5.71 6.64
C VAL A 54 3.28 -5.73 6.20
N PHE A 55 2.91 -4.80 5.32
CA PHE A 55 1.56 -4.70 4.76
C PHE A 55 1.63 -4.56 3.25
N ASP A 56 0.65 -5.12 2.55
CA ASP A 56 0.32 -4.74 1.19
C ASP A 56 -0.87 -3.77 1.23
N LEU A 57 -0.68 -2.59 0.66
CA LEU A 57 -1.72 -1.57 0.48
C LEU A 57 -2.17 -1.58 -0.98
N GLU A 58 -3.48 -1.56 -1.23
CA GLU A 58 -4.03 -1.35 -2.57
C GLU A 58 -4.55 0.08 -2.73
N GLN A 59 -4.27 0.66 -3.88
CA GLN A 59 -4.87 1.92 -4.31
C GLN A 59 -6.14 1.63 -5.10
N ILE A 60 -7.27 2.14 -4.63
CA ILE A 60 -8.57 2.13 -5.29
C ILE A 60 -8.96 3.59 -5.49
N ASP A 61 -9.07 4.02 -6.74
CA ASP A 61 -9.22 5.42 -7.12
C ASP A 61 -8.13 6.30 -6.44
N ASP A 62 -8.52 7.31 -5.67
CA ASP A 62 -7.64 8.21 -4.93
C ASP A 62 -7.40 7.77 -3.47
N SER A 63 -7.80 6.55 -3.09
CA SER A 63 -7.72 6.06 -1.71
C SER A 63 -6.86 4.81 -1.57
N TRP A 64 -6.18 4.69 -0.44
CA TRP A 64 -5.37 3.52 -0.08
C TRP A 64 -6.08 2.69 0.99
N SER A 65 -6.09 1.37 0.80
CA SER A 65 -6.69 0.41 1.72
C SER A 65 -5.74 -0.75 2.01
N ILE A 66 -5.87 -1.38 3.18
CA ILE A 66 -5.07 -2.56 3.54
C ILE A 66 -5.60 -3.75 2.74
N TYR A 67 -4.76 -4.29 1.85
CA TYR A 67 -5.07 -5.47 1.06
C TYR A 67 -4.63 -6.76 1.77
N ARG A 68 -3.43 -6.75 2.37
CA ARG A 68 -2.89 -7.91 3.08
C ARG A 68 -1.98 -7.52 4.25
N VAL A 69 -2.10 -8.27 5.34
CA VAL A 69 -1.18 -8.22 6.49
C VAL A 69 -0.29 -9.47 6.43
N TRP A 70 1.00 -9.29 6.71
CA TRP A 70 1.98 -10.38 6.78
C TRP A 70 2.43 -10.58 8.24
N ASP A 71 2.35 -11.82 8.74
CA ASP A 71 2.81 -12.26 10.08
C ASP A 71 4.30 -12.63 10.07
#